data_AF-G4TY19-F1
#
_entry.id   AF-G4TY19-F1
#
_cell.length_a   1.000
_cell.length_b   1.000
_cell.length_c   1.000
_cell.angle_alpha   90.00
_cell.angle_beta   90.00
_cell.angle_gamma   90.00
#
_symmetry.space_group_name_H-M   'P 1'
#
loop_
_entity.id
_entity.type
_entity.pdbx_description
1 polymer ?
#
loop_
_entity_poly.entity_id
_entity_poly.type
_entity_poly.pdbx_seq_one_letter_code
_entity_poly.pdbx_strand_id
1 'polypeptide(L)'
;MGAPQLIKGVFNSIKTNNTTNARAVRVVSKRATDIAQDVHVSKDKEKVQRLVQSVSNLEMQFKPPSENNVLDALQPLQHQQRAKAILELNEQLNEFKPPEEGEEERLKDAMKKDYAGLQKDVTRLVQTTFEGLQQIYDLLPSKMDMADDKKWTNEFAQIVEDPSGVQKVEEAMMNFLQKMEELRESGPLDAKVTIAVVHMDKDDSEVKKYLLDPQQRFSDIVEMIGYADDEDEDIPEFWIKTLDPSRNSVTKSGEVWELQPMRCRLRDAIQKATGSDGKSLKVSIVLQSQDYIIALVKDDTLEHTRSIELESKKGPLAKQYLATKFRNKSIGRVCNLEDGSDAANLPLDKRRFEPRTNALYVELAST
;
A
#
# COMPACT_ATOMS: atom_id res chain seq x y z
N MET A 1 -55.17 -21.51 -0.34
CA MET A 1 -54.28 -21.22 -1.48
C MET A 1 -54.11 -22.49 -2.30
N GLY A 2 -54.10 -22.39 -3.63
CA GLY A 2 -53.85 -23.55 -4.51
C GLY A 2 -52.35 -23.89 -4.62
N ALA A 3 -52.03 -25.14 -4.98
CA ALA A 3 -50.65 -25.60 -5.18
C ALA A 3 -49.81 -24.68 -6.11
N PRO A 4 -50.36 -24.14 -7.22
CA PRO A 4 -49.61 -23.22 -8.09
C PRO A 4 -49.22 -21.90 -7.41
N GLN A 5 -50.05 -21.40 -6.49
CA GLN A 5 -49.77 -20.15 -5.76
C GLN A 5 -48.67 -20.36 -4.71
N LEU A 6 -48.69 -21.51 -4.03
CA LEU A 6 -47.64 -21.88 -3.06
C LEU A 6 -46.28 -22.01 -3.73
N ILE A 7 -46.22 -22.72 -4.86
CA ILE A 7 -44.96 -22.96 -5.60
C ILE A 7 -44.42 -21.65 -6.17
N LYS A 8 -45.28 -20.78 -6.74
CA LYS A 8 -44.87 -19.43 -7.14
C LYS A 8 -44.33 -18.61 -5.96
N GLY A 9 -44.95 -18.73 -4.78
CA GLY A 9 -44.48 -18.08 -3.56
C GLY A 9 -43.06 -18.48 -3.19
N VAL A 10 -42.77 -19.79 -3.20
CA VAL A 10 -41.43 -20.33 -2.92
C VAL A 10 -40.40 -19.82 -3.93
N PHE A 11 -40.67 -19.89 -5.22
CA PHE A 11 -39.70 -19.41 -6.23
C PHE A 11 -39.50 -17.90 -6.20
N ASN A 12 -40.52 -17.12 -5.80
CA ASN A 12 -40.36 -15.70 -5.55
C ASN A 12 -39.44 -15.43 -4.35
N SER A 13 -39.59 -16.20 -3.26
CA SER A 13 -38.72 -16.16 -2.08
C SER A 13 -37.25 -16.46 -2.44
N ILE A 14 -37.01 -17.52 -3.23
CA ILE A 14 -35.68 -17.87 -3.74
C ILE A 14 -35.08 -16.71 -4.57
N LYS A 15 -35.89 -16.07 -5.41
CA LYS A 15 -35.47 -14.95 -6.26
C LYS A 15 -35.14 -13.69 -5.46
N THR A 16 -35.90 -13.38 -4.41
CA THR A 16 -35.67 -12.20 -3.56
C THR A 16 -34.40 -12.30 -2.72
N ASN A 17 -33.96 -13.52 -2.40
CA ASN A 17 -32.75 -13.74 -1.61
C ASN A 17 -31.44 -13.52 -2.40
N ASN A 18 -31.52 -13.07 -3.66
CA ASN A 18 -30.39 -12.63 -4.49
C ASN A 18 -29.23 -13.64 -4.53
N THR A 19 -29.57 -14.91 -4.77
CA THR A 19 -28.66 -16.05 -4.65
C THR A 19 -28.06 -16.48 -6.00
N THR A 20 -26.97 -17.24 -5.92
CA THR A 20 -26.38 -18.02 -7.02
C THR A 20 -27.40 -18.96 -7.69
N ASN A 21 -27.12 -19.47 -8.90
CA ASN A 21 -27.98 -20.43 -9.64
C ASN A 21 -29.33 -19.90 -10.19
N ALA A 22 -29.45 -18.59 -10.37
CA ALA A 22 -30.70 -17.95 -10.80
C ALA A 22 -31.26 -18.44 -12.15
N ARG A 23 -30.42 -18.84 -13.12
CA ARG A 23 -30.89 -19.34 -14.42
C ARG A 23 -31.41 -20.77 -14.28
N ALA A 24 -30.70 -21.62 -13.56
CA ALA A 24 -31.11 -23.00 -13.29
C ALA A 24 -32.45 -23.04 -12.52
N VAL A 25 -32.61 -22.16 -11.51
CA VAL A 25 -33.87 -22.00 -10.77
C VAL A 25 -35.03 -21.61 -11.70
N ARG A 26 -34.82 -20.74 -12.70
CA ARG A 26 -35.90 -20.38 -13.65
C ARG A 26 -36.36 -21.55 -14.50
N VAL A 27 -35.45 -22.43 -14.92
CA VAL A 27 -35.80 -23.62 -15.71
C VAL A 27 -36.70 -24.54 -14.89
N VAL A 28 -36.28 -24.88 -13.67
CA VAL A 28 -37.04 -25.80 -12.80
C VAL A 28 -38.32 -25.16 -12.26
N SER A 29 -38.32 -23.84 -12.01
CA SER A 29 -39.52 -23.10 -11.58
C SER A 29 -40.66 -23.15 -12.59
N LYS A 30 -40.33 -23.03 -13.89
CA LYS A 30 -41.33 -23.13 -14.96
C LYS A 30 -42.00 -24.50 -14.93
N ARG A 31 -41.19 -25.57 -14.96
CA ARG A 31 -41.68 -26.95 -14.91
C ARG A 31 -42.48 -27.27 -13.65
N ALA A 32 -41.98 -26.88 -12.48
CA ALA A 32 -42.67 -27.10 -11.22
C ALA A 32 -44.05 -26.39 -11.20
N THR A 33 -44.15 -25.20 -11.79
CA THR A 33 -45.42 -24.46 -11.90
C THR A 33 -46.38 -25.14 -12.86
N ASP A 34 -45.90 -25.66 -13.99
CA ASP A 34 -46.71 -26.39 -14.96
C ASP A 34 -47.25 -27.70 -14.34
N ILE A 35 -46.40 -28.45 -13.64
CA ILE A 35 -46.80 -29.64 -12.88
C ILE A 35 -47.80 -29.28 -11.77
N ALA A 36 -47.60 -28.16 -11.08
CA ALA A 36 -48.53 -27.70 -10.06
C ALA A 36 -49.93 -27.46 -10.61
N GLN A 37 -50.03 -26.94 -11.83
CA GLN A 37 -51.30 -26.70 -12.50
C GLN A 37 -51.99 -28.01 -12.84
N ASP A 38 -51.25 -28.97 -13.42
CA ASP A 38 -51.76 -30.31 -13.79
C ASP A 38 -52.25 -31.09 -12.55
N VAL A 39 -51.46 -31.08 -11.47
CA VAL A 39 -51.78 -31.77 -10.20
C VAL A 39 -52.93 -31.07 -9.46
N HIS A 40 -53.06 -29.75 -9.57
CA HIS A 40 -54.18 -29.03 -8.97
C HIS A 40 -55.52 -29.37 -9.66
N VAL A 41 -55.50 -29.51 -10.99
CA VAL A 41 -56.68 -29.92 -11.78
C VAL A 41 -57.09 -31.36 -11.48
N SER A 42 -56.14 -32.27 -11.27
CA SER A 42 -56.43 -33.68 -10.94
C SER A 42 -56.99 -33.91 -9.54
N LYS A 43 -56.95 -32.90 -8.65
CA LYS A 43 -57.41 -32.93 -7.24
C LYS A 43 -56.74 -34.01 -6.37
N ASP A 44 -55.60 -34.53 -6.80
CA ASP A 44 -54.82 -35.51 -6.03
C ASP A 44 -54.08 -34.82 -4.88
N LYS A 45 -54.66 -34.89 -3.68
CA LYS A 45 -54.12 -34.22 -2.48
C LYS A 45 -52.73 -34.73 -2.08
N GLU A 46 -52.45 -36.01 -2.32
CA GLU A 46 -51.19 -36.62 -1.93
C GLU A 46 -50.05 -36.14 -2.85
N LYS A 47 -50.32 -36.05 -4.16
CA LYS A 47 -49.39 -35.45 -5.12
C LYS A 47 -49.16 -33.97 -4.87
N VAL A 48 -50.20 -33.21 -4.51
CA VAL A 48 -50.04 -31.79 -4.12
C VAL A 48 -49.08 -31.68 -2.93
N GLN A 49 -49.27 -32.49 -1.90
CA GLN A 49 -48.46 -32.42 -0.68
C GLN A 49 -47.00 -32.80 -0.95
N ARG A 50 -46.75 -33.85 -1.75
CA ARG A 50 -45.40 -34.24 -2.15
C ARG A 50 -44.69 -33.16 -2.97
N LEU A 51 -45.37 -32.58 -3.95
CA LEU A 51 -44.82 -31.52 -4.80
C LEU A 51 -44.45 -30.26 -3.98
N VAL A 52 -45.35 -29.84 -3.07
CA VAL A 52 -45.08 -28.70 -2.18
C VAL A 52 -43.89 -29.00 -1.28
N GLN A 53 -43.79 -30.20 -0.71
CA GLN A 53 -42.67 -30.60 0.14
C GLN A 53 -41.34 -30.56 -0.61
N SER A 54 -41.28 -31.10 -1.83
CA SER A 54 -40.08 -31.09 -2.67
C SER A 54 -39.59 -29.67 -2.96
N VAL A 55 -40.52 -28.76 -3.30
CA VAL A 55 -40.18 -27.36 -3.60
C VAL A 55 -39.79 -26.59 -2.33
N SER A 56 -40.44 -26.85 -1.19
CA SER A 56 -40.05 -26.26 0.11
C SER A 56 -38.67 -26.75 0.58
N ASN A 57 -38.29 -28.00 0.29
CA ASN A 57 -36.94 -28.48 0.57
C ASN A 57 -35.88 -27.71 -0.21
N LEU A 58 -36.17 -27.34 -1.46
CA LEU A 58 -35.30 -26.46 -2.24
C LEU A 58 -35.19 -25.08 -1.56
N GLU A 59 -36.30 -24.48 -1.13
CA GLU A 59 -36.30 -23.16 -0.48
C GLU A 59 -35.33 -23.07 0.70
N MET A 60 -35.23 -24.14 1.49
CA MET A 60 -34.32 -24.19 2.64
C MET A 60 -32.84 -24.02 2.25
N GLN A 61 -32.44 -24.46 1.06
CA GLN A 61 -31.06 -24.31 0.54
C GLN A 61 -30.75 -22.88 0.08
N PHE A 62 -31.79 -22.05 -0.04
CA PHE A 62 -31.74 -20.68 -0.54
C PHE A 62 -32.08 -19.63 0.51
N LYS A 63 -32.19 -20.03 1.78
CA LYS A 63 -32.28 -19.08 2.89
C LYS A 63 -30.97 -18.30 3.01
N PRO A 64 -31.03 -16.98 3.26
CA PRO A 64 -29.83 -16.19 3.50
C PRO A 64 -29.12 -16.69 4.78
N PRO A 65 -27.78 -16.67 4.83
CA PRO A 65 -27.06 -16.84 6.09
C PRO A 65 -27.54 -15.81 7.12
N SER A 66 -27.44 -16.15 8.40
CA SER A 66 -27.91 -15.32 9.52
C SER A 66 -27.19 -13.97 9.64
N GLU A 67 -26.04 -13.83 8.97
CA GLU A 67 -25.24 -12.62 8.90
C GLU A 67 -25.14 -12.19 7.42
N ASN A 68 -25.36 -10.91 7.13
CA ASN A 68 -25.33 -10.33 5.78
C ASN A 68 -23.89 -10.28 5.20
N ASN A 69 -23.19 -11.41 5.17
CA ASN A 69 -21.86 -11.50 4.62
C ASN A 69 -21.94 -11.77 3.12
N VAL A 70 -21.49 -10.79 2.32
CA VAL A 70 -21.43 -10.89 0.85
C VAL A 70 -20.53 -12.05 0.40
N LEU A 71 -19.56 -12.45 1.23
CA LEU A 71 -18.66 -13.59 0.97
C LEU A 71 -19.41 -14.92 0.98
N ASP A 72 -20.33 -15.13 1.92
CA ASP A 72 -21.10 -16.37 2.02
C ASP A 72 -21.98 -16.61 0.79
N ALA A 73 -22.55 -15.53 0.24
CA ALA A 73 -23.37 -15.61 -0.97
C ALA A 73 -22.58 -16.05 -2.22
N LEU A 74 -21.27 -15.80 -2.23
CA LEU A 74 -20.34 -16.13 -3.32
C LEU A 74 -19.55 -17.42 -3.06
N GLN A 75 -19.84 -18.16 -1.99
CA GLN A 75 -19.13 -19.41 -1.68
C GLN A 75 -19.40 -20.50 -2.75
N PRO A 76 -18.34 -21.04 -3.38
CA PRO A 76 -18.44 -22.10 -4.39
C PRO A 76 -19.14 -23.35 -3.88
N LEU A 77 -18.92 -23.69 -2.60
CA LEU A 77 -19.55 -24.84 -1.96
C LEU A 77 -21.07 -24.67 -1.84
N GLN A 78 -21.55 -23.49 -1.45
CA GLN A 78 -22.98 -23.19 -1.39
C GLN A 78 -23.61 -23.21 -2.78
N HIS A 79 -22.93 -22.67 -3.80
CA HIS A 79 -23.38 -22.79 -5.19
C HIS A 79 -23.50 -24.25 -5.64
N GLN A 80 -22.54 -25.12 -5.30
CA GLN A 80 -22.60 -26.54 -5.64
C GLN A 80 -23.75 -27.26 -4.91
N GLN A 81 -23.94 -26.98 -3.62
CA GLN A 81 -25.05 -27.54 -2.84
C GLN A 81 -26.41 -27.15 -3.43
N ARG A 82 -26.58 -25.87 -3.78
CA ARG A 82 -27.78 -25.35 -4.46
C ARG A 82 -27.98 -25.99 -5.83
N ALA A 83 -26.93 -26.10 -6.64
CA ALA A 83 -27.00 -26.76 -7.94
C ALA A 83 -27.43 -28.23 -7.82
N LYS A 84 -26.90 -28.95 -6.83
CA LYS A 84 -27.30 -30.33 -6.53
C LYS A 84 -28.77 -30.42 -6.13
N ALA A 85 -29.23 -29.55 -5.24
CA ALA A 85 -30.64 -29.50 -4.83
C ALA A 85 -31.58 -29.18 -6.00
N ILE A 86 -31.16 -28.35 -6.96
CA ILE A 86 -31.93 -28.08 -8.18
C ILE A 86 -32.03 -29.34 -9.06
N LEU A 87 -30.93 -30.09 -9.22
CA LEU A 87 -30.94 -31.36 -9.97
C LEU A 87 -31.83 -32.40 -9.29
N GLU A 88 -31.71 -32.55 -7.97
CA GLU A 88 -32.52 -33.46 -7.16
C GLU A 88 -34.01 -33.12 -7.27
N LEU A 89 -34.38 -31.82 -7.21
CA LEU A 89 -35.76 -31.39 -7.45
C LEU A 89 -36.21 -31.76 -8.87
N ASN A 90 -35.39 -31.49 -9.89
CA ASN A 90 -35.75 -31.79 -11.27
C ASN A 90 -35.97 -33.29 -11.52
N GLU A 91 -35.22 -34.15 -10.84
CA GLU A 91 -35.39 -35.59 -10.85
C GLU A 91 -36.69 -36.01 -10.16
N GLN A 92 -37.01 -35.45 -8.99
CA GLN A 92 -38.28 -35.69 -8.29
C GLN A 92 -39.50 -35.26 -9.13
N LEU A 93 -39.36 -34.19 -9.93
CA LEU A 93 -40.42 -33.75 -10.84
C LEU A 93 -40.73 -34.79 -11.93
N ASN A 94 -39.80 -35.70 -12.27
CA ASN A 94 -40.02 -36.77 -13.24
C ASN A 94 -41.11 -37.75 -12.78
N GLU A 95 -41.33 -37.90 -11.47
CA GLU A 95 -42.40 -38.76 -10.92
C GLU A 95 -43.81 -38.23 -11.24
N PHE A 96 -43.94 -36.93 -11.45
CA PHE A 96 -45.22 -36.27 -11.74
C PHE A 96 -45.46 -36.14 -13.24
N LYS A 97 -44.42 -35.78 -13.99
CA LYS A 97 -44.47 -35.54 -15.42
C LYS A 97 -43.09 -35.77 -16.03
N PRO A 98 -42.96 -36.56 -17.11
CA PRO A 98 -41.67 -36.73 -17.78
C PRO A 98 -41.13 -35.38 -18.28
N PRO A 99 -39.79 -35.22 -18.37
CA PRO A 99 -39.18 -33.98 -18.83
C PRO A 99 -39.55 -33.70 -20.29
N GLU A 100 -39.66 -32.42 -20.65
CA GLU A 100 -39.85 -32.04 -22.05
C GLU A 100 -38.56 -32.30 -22.86
N GLU A 101 -38.71 -32.43 -24.18
CA GLU A 101 -37.57 -32.58 -25.07
C GLU A 101 -36.61 -31.38 -24.93
N GLY A 102 -35.31 -31.68 -24.78
CA GLY A 102 -34.25 -30.69 -24.58
C GLY A 102 -34.28 -29.95 -23.23
N GLU A 103 -35.13 -30.33 -22.27
CA GLU A 103 -35.18 -29.69 -20.95
C GLU A 103 -33.91 -29.94 -20.13
N GLU A 104 -33.40 -31.18 -20.17
CA GLU A 104 -32.18 -31.55 -19.47
C GLU A 104 -30.96 -30.78 -19.99
N GLU A 105 -30.88 -30.58 -21.31
CA GLU A 105 -29.85 -29.76 -21.95
C GLU A 105 -29.98 -28.28 -21.55
N ARG A 106 -31.20 -27.75 -21.52
CA ARG A 106 -31.47 -26.38 -21.06
C ARG A 106 -31.05 -26.18 -19.60
N LEU A 107 -31.29 -27.16 -18.73
CA LEU A 107 -30.88 -27.10 -17.33
C LEU A 107 -29.35 -27.15 -17.20
N LYS A 108 -28.68 -28.05 -17.93
CA LYS A 108 -27.21 -28.14 -17.98
C LYS A 108 -26.57 -26.85 -18.48
N ASP A 109 -27.10 -26.26 -19.55
CA ASP A 109 -26.61 -24.97 -20.09
C ASP A 109 -26.84 -23.83 -19.09
N ALA A 110 -27.99 -23.79 -18.42
CA ALA A 110 -28.28 -22.80 -17.39
C ALA A 110 -27.31 -22.90 -16.21
N MET A 111 -27.02 -24.11 -15.73
CA MET A 111 -26.04 -24.35 -14.67
C MET A 111 -24.63 -23.93 -15.08
N LYS A 112 -24.23 -24.23 -16.32
CA LYS A 112 -22.93 -23.80 -16.86
C LYS A 112 -22.81 -22.28 -16.89
N LYS A 113 -23.86 -21.58 -17.33
CA LYS A 113 -23.91 -20.11 -17.37
C LYS A 113 -23.92 -19.48 -15.97
N ASP A 114 -24.58 -20.11 -15.01
CA ASP A 114 -24.57 -19.67 -13.62
C ASP A 114 -23.20 -19.83 -12.98
N TYR A 115 -22.53 -20.95 -13.22
CA TYR A 115 -21.15 -21.18 -12.78
C TYR A 115 -20.16 -20.17 -13.40
N ALA A 116 -20.27 -19.91 -14.70
CA ALA A 116 -19.44 -18.89 -15.36
C ALA A 116 -19.70 -17.47 -14.81
N GLY A 117 -20.95 -17.17 -14.41
CA GLY A 117 -21.30 -15.93 -13.72
C GLY A 117 -20.64 -15.82 -12.36
N LEU A 118 -20.73 -16.89 -11.55
CA LEU A 118 -20.06 -16.96 -10.25
C LEU A 118 -18.56 -16.76 -10.38
N GLN A 119 -17.90 -17.44 -11.32
CA GLN A 119 -16.45 -17.27 -11.56
C GLN A 119 -16.11 -15.81 -11.82
N LYS A 120 -16.87 -15.13 -12.69
CA LYS A 120 -16.66 -13.71 -13.00
C LYS A 120 -16.80 -12.81 -11.76
N ASP A 121 -17.81 -13.06 -10.94
CA ASP A 121 -18.08 -12.26 -9.73
C ASP A 121 -16.99 -12.49 -8.67
N VAL A 122 -16.55 -13.74 -8.50
CA VAL A 122 -15.42 -14.12 -7.63
C VAL A 122 -14.14 -13.44 -8.10
N THR A 123 -13.77 -13.56 -9.39
CA THR A 123 -12.58 -12.91 -9.96
C THR A 123 -12.59 -11.40 -9.72
N ARG A 124 -13.74 -10.74 -9.92
CA ARG A 124 -13.86 -9.30 -9.71
C ARG A 124 -13.66 -8.91 -8.24
N LEU A 125 -14.25 -9.68 -7.32
CA LEU A 125 -14.09 -9.45 -5.89
C LEU A 125 -12.64 -9.62 -5.46
N VAL A 126 -12.01 -10.73 -5.88
CA VAL A 126 -10.58 -11.03 -5.64
C VAL A 126 -9.71 -9.86 -6.09
N GLN A 127 -9.91 -9.40 -7.34
CA GLN A 127 -9.13 -8.33 -7.92
C GLN A 127 -9.30 -7.00 -7.15
N THR A 128 -10.54 -6.61 -6.84
CA THR A 128 -10.82 -5.35 -6.15
C THR A 128 -10.26 -5.33 -4.73
N THR A 129 -10.41 -6.43 -3.99
CA THR A 129 -9.87 -6.58 -2.63
C THR A 129 -8.34 -6.53 -2.66
N PHE A 130 -7.72 -7.20 -3.63
CA PHE A 130 -6.26 -7.20 -3.79
C PHE A 130 -5.72 -5.80 -4.10
N GLU A 131 -6.31 -5.09 -5.06
CA GLU A 131 -5.94 -3.71 -5.40
C GLU A 131 -6.05 -2.80 -4.15
N GLY A 132 -7.08 -2.98 -3.32
CA GLY A 132 -7.23 -2.27 -2.05
C GLY A 132 -6.15 -2.62 -1.02
N LEU A 133 -5.82 -3.91 -0.87
CA LEU A 133 -4.75 -4.37 0.04
C LEU A 133 -3.38 -3.84 -0.39
N GLN A 134 -3.09 -3.83 -1.69
CA GLN A 134 -1.84 -3.31 -2.22
C GLN A 134 -1.73 -1.79 -2.00
N GLN A 135 -2.81 -1.05 -2.19
CA GLN A 135 -2.85 0.38 -1.84
C GLN A 135 -2.58 0.62 -0.36
N ILE A 136 -3.14 -0.18 0.55
CA ILE A 136 -2.89 -0.06 1.99
C ILE A 136 -1.42 -0.40 2.30
N TYR A 137 -0.89 -1.46 1.66
CA TYR A 137 0.50 -1.86 1.81
C TYR A 137 1.48 -0.78 1.36
N ASP A 138 1.25 -0.14 0.22
CA ASP A 138 2.08 0.96 -0.29
C ASP A 138 2.13 2.16 0.67
N LEU A 139 1.15 2.29 1.57
CA LEU A 139 1.11 3.34 2.59
C LEU A 139 1.91 2.98 3.86
N LEU A 140 2.35 1.72 4.03
CA LEU A 140 2.99 1.26 5.27
C LEU A 140 4.46 1.73 5.44
N PRO A 141 4.94 1.90 6.69
CA PRO A 141 6.28 2.37 7.09
C PRO A 141 7.49 1.67 6.47
N SER A 142 7.47 0.35 6.55
CA SER A 142 8.42 -0.54 5.92
C SER A 142 7.72 -1.14 4.71
N LYS A 143 8.35 -1.07 3.54
CA LYS A 143 8.06 -2.06 2.50
C LYS A 143 8.42 -3.39 3.13
N MET A 144 7.41 -4.05 3.69
CA MET A 144 7.60 -5.31 4.39
C MET A 144 8.21 -6.25 3.35
N ASP A 145 9.34 -6.88 3.67
CA ASP A 145 9.93 -7.90 2.81
C ASP A 145 9.00 -9.13 2.84
N MET A 146 7.82 -9.01 2.23
CA MET A 146 6.98 -10.12 1.85
C MET A 146 7.72 -10.76 0.70
N ALA A 147 8.59 -11.71 1.06
CA ALA A 147 9.38 -12.54 0.17
C ALA A 147 8.65 -12.77 -1.15
N ASP A 148 9.18 -12.11 -2.18
CA ASP A 148 8.73 -12.07 -3.57
C ASP A 148 7.32 -11.53 -3.82
N ASP A 149 7.24 -10.22 -4.11
CA ASP A 149 6.17 -9.57 -4.89
C ASP A 149 5.73 -10.45 -6.09
N LYS A 150 6.71 -11.15 -6.71
CA LYS A 150 6.51 -12.09 -7.81
C LYS A 150 5.80 -13.39 -7.41
N LYS A 151 6.06 -13.92 -6.21
CA LYS A 151 5.42 -15.14 -5.69
C LYS A 151 3.96 -14.84 -5.34
N TRP A 152 3.69 -13.67 -4.77
CA TRP A 152 2.34 -13.19 -4.48
C TRP A 152 1.50 -12.97 -5.75
N THR A 153 2.08 -12.35 -6.80
CA THR A 153 1.41 -12.24 -8.11
C THR A 153 1.25 -13.56 -8.86
N ASN A 154 2.15 -14.53 -8.68
CA ASN A 154 2.05 -15.83 -9.35
C ASN A 154 1.03 -16.77 -8.67
N GLU A 155 0.95 -16.75 -7.34
CA GLU A 155 -0.15 -17.41 -6.60
C GLU A 155 -1.49 -16.76 -6.96
N PHE A 156 -1.54 -15.43 -7.17
CA PHE A 156 -2.73 -14.69 -7.61
C PHE A 156 -3.25 -15.13 -8.99
N ALA A 157 -2.38 -15.31 -9.99
CA ALA A 157 -2.79 -15.82 -11.30
C ALA A 157 -3.42 -17.22 -11.21
N GLN A 158 -2.93 -18.06 -10.28
CA GLN A 158 -3.48 -19.39 -10.03
C GLN A 158 -4.79 -19.37 -9.21
N ILE A 159 -4.98 -18.38 -8.33
CA ILE A 159 -6.20 -18.21 -7.51
C ILE A 159 -7.39 -17.76 -8.37
N VAL A 160 -7.15 -16.90 -9.36
CA VAL A 160 -8.19 -16.37 -10.26
C VAL A 160 -8.77 -17.46 -11.18
N GLU A 161 -8.01 -18.51 -11.47
CA GLU A 161 -8.43 -19.63 -12.33
C GLU A 161 -9.06 -20.81 -11.56
N ASP A 162 -8.99 -20.82 -10.23
CA ASP A 162 -9.41 -21.93 -9.37
C ASP A 162 -10.78 -21.70 -8.71
N PRO A 163 -11.76 -22.63 -8.83
CA PRO A 163 -13.03 -22.56 -8.12
C PRO A 163 -12.94 -22.43 -6.59
N SER A 164 -11.80 -22.72 -5.96
CA SER A 164 -11.57 -22.48 -4.51
C SER A 164 -11.14 -21.04 -4.17
N GLY A 165 -11.08 -20.14 -5.16
CA GLY A 165 -10.52 -18.80 -5.02
C GLY A 165 -11.12 -17.95 -3.89
N VAL A 166 -12.40 -18.15 -3.53
CA VAL A 166 -13.05 -17.43 -2.41
C VAL A 166 -12.41 -17.81 -1.06
N GLN A 167 -12.13 -19.09 -0.81
CA GLN A 167 -11.45 -19.53 0.41
C GLN A 167 -10.02 -18.99 0.47
N LYS A 168 -9.32 -18.99 -0.67
CA LYS A 168 -7.96 -18.45 -0.75
C LYS A 168 -7.93 -16.93 -0.53
N VAL A 169 -8.98 -16.19 -0.91
CA VAL A 169 -9.15 -14.76 -0.57
C VAL A 169 -9.40 -14.57 0.92
N GLU A 170 -10.28 -15.38 1.52
CA GLU A 170 -10.52 -15.35 2.97
C GLU A 170 -9.23 -15.62 3.75
N GLU A 171 -8.46 -16.65 3.35
CA GLU A 171 -7.14 -16.96 3.92
C GLU A 171 -6.14 -15.81 3.73
N ALA A 172 -6.07 -15.21 2.55
CA ALA A 172 -5.19 -14.07 2.29
C ALA A 172 -5.57 -12.84 3.12
N MET A 173 -6.87 -12.58 3.29
CA MET A 173 -7.39 -11.46 4.09
C MET A 173 -7.14 -11.70 5.59
N MET A 174 -7.31 -12.93 6.07
CA MET A 174 -6.96 -13.33 7.44
C MET A 174 -5.46 -13.22 7.70
N ASN A 175 -4.62 -13.69 6.78
CA ASN A 175 -3.17 -13.56 6.87
C ASN A 175 -2.74 -12.08 6.89
N PHE A 176 -3.39 -11.23 6.08
CA PHE A 176 -3.13 -9.79 6.10
C PHE A 176 -3.53 -9.14 7.42
N LEU A 177 -4.74 -9.44 7.94
CA LEU A 177 -5.21 -8.92 9.22
C LEU A 177 -4.34 -9.38 10.38
N GLN A 178 -3.93 -10.65 10.38
CA GLN A 178 -2.99 -11.18 11.36
C GLN A 178 -1.65 -10.47 11.29
N LYS A 179 -1.11 -10.23 10.08
CA LYS A 179 0.15 -9.52 9.90
C LYS A 179 0.07 -8.05 10.30
N MET A 180 -1.08 -7.41 10.10
CA MET A 180 -1.38 -6.06 10.61
C MET A 180 -1.45 -6.02 12.13
N GLU A 181 -2.03 -7.04 12.77
CA GLU A 181 -2.05 -7.16 14.23
C GLU A 181 -0.65 -7.46 14.78
N GLU A 182 0.13 -8.34 14.15
CA GLU A 182 1.54 -8.58 14.47
C GLU A 182 2.37 -7.29 14.31
N LEU A 183 2.09 -6.45 13.31
CA LEU A 183 2.70 -5.12 13.14
C LEU A 183 2.26 -4.12 14.21
N ARG A 184 1.04 -4.27 14.75
CA ARG A 184 0.56 -3.46 15.88
C ARG A 184 1.25 -3.90 17.18
N GLU A 185 1.37 -5.21 17.40
CA GLU A 185 1.96 -5.80 18.60
C GLU A 185 3.49 -5.73 18.63
N SER A 186 4.17 -5.82 17.48
CA SER A 186 5.63 -5.74 17.38
C SER A 186 6.19 -4.32 17.50
N GLY A 187 5.33 -3.30 17.61
CA GLY A 187 5.72 -1.90 17.79
C GLY A 187 6.34 -1.13 16.61
N PRO A 188 6.45 -1.58 15.33
CA PRO A 188 6.91 -0.71 14.25
C PRO A 188 5.94 0.45 13.92
N LEU A 189 4.70 0.41 14.44
CA LEU A 189 3.78 1.56 14.43
C LEU A 189 4.06 2.57 15.56
N ASP A 190 4.79 2.19 16.62
CA ASP A 190 5.09 3.01 17.82
C ASP A 190 6.60 3.22 18.07
N ALA A 191 7.46 2.78 17.16
CA ALA A 191 8.90 2.85 17.33
C ALA A 191 9.39 4.30 17.26
N LYS A 192 9.58 4.93 18.42
CA LYS A 192 10.21 6.25 18.48
C LYS A 192 11.63 6.19 17.90
N VAL A 193 11.99 7.23 17.16
CA VAL A 193 13.31 7.43 16.58
C VAL A 193 14.06 8.45 17.42
N THR A 194 15.31 8.14 17.76
CA THR A 194 16.20 9.12 18.37
C THR A 194 16.85 9.97 17.28
N ILE A 195 16.50 11.25 17.22
CA ILE A 195 17.21 12.20 16.36
C ILE A 195 18.30 12.92 17.15
N ALA A 196 19.49 13.04 16.57
CA ALA A 196 20.60 13.82 17.10
C ALA A 196 20.81 15.04 16.20
N VAL A 197 20.50 16.23 16.70
CA VAL A 197 20.58 17.50 15.98
C VAL A 197 21.91 18.17 16.29
N VAL A 198 22.66 18.51 15.24
CA VAL A 198 23.99 19.13 15.32
C VAL A 198 24.02 20.38 14.46
N HIS A 199 24.55 21.49 14.97
CA HIS A 199 24.67 22.70 14.17
C HIS A 199 25.91 22.63 13.28
N MET A 200 25.75 22.85 11.97
CA MET A 200 26.84 22.59 11.01
C MET A 200 28.03 23.56 11.16
N ASP A 201 27.78 24.80 11.58
CA ASP A 201 28.83 25.83 11.70
C ASP A 201 29.38 26.05 13.12
N LYS A 202 28.95 25.24 14.10
CA LYS A 202 29.40 25.37 15.49
C LYS A 202 30.20 24.12 15.85
N ASP A 203 31.52 24.26 15.76
CA ASP A 203 32.51 23.17 15.96
C ASP A 203 32.42 22.52 17.35
N ASP A 204 31.78 23.18 18.34
CA ASP A 204 31.52 22.67 19.70
C ASP A 204 30.03 22.69 20.10
N SER A 205 29.11 22.58 19.13
CA SER A 205 27.68 22.58 19.49
C SER A 205 27.26 21.34 20.28
N GLU A 206 26.54 21.57 21.37
CA GLU A 206 25.92 20.51 22.15
C GLU A 206 24.96 19.72 21.25
N VAL A 207 25.20 18.41 21.12
CA VAL A 207 24.35 17.52 20.34
C VAL A 207 23.04 17.34 21.08
N LYS A 208 21.99 18.03 20.63
CA LYS A 208 20.65 17.89 21.21
C LYS A 208 20.02 16.62 20.67
N LYS A 209 19.50 15.77 21.57
CA LYS A 209 18.83 14.52 21.22
C LYS A 209 17.35 14.61 21.52
N TYR A 210 16.54 14.15 20.58
CA TYR A 210 15.10 14.11 20.73
C TYR A 210 14.55 12.74 20.38
N LEU A 211 13.52 12.32 21.10
CA LEU A 211 12.83 11.07 20.86
C LEU A 211 11.50 11.37 20.18
N LEU A 212 11.41 11.06 18.89
CA LEU A 212 10.34 11.51 18.02
C LEU A 212 9.58 10.36 17.38
N ASP A 213 8.36 10.64 16.94
CA ASP A 213 7.61 9.72 16.11
C ASP A 213 8.16 9.73 14.67
N PRO A 214 8.49 8.58 14.05
CA PRO A 214 8.93 8.56 12.65
C PRO A 214 7.92 9.14 11.65
N GLN A 215 6.64 9.27 12.02
CA GLN A 215 5.62 9.93 11.19
C GLN A 215 5.65 11.45 11.28
N GLN A 216 6.31 12.03 12.28
CA GLN A 216 6.49 13.48 12.38
C GLN A 216 7.29 14.02 11.18
N ARG A 217 6.90 15.22 10.77
CA ARG A 217 7.54 15.98 9.71
C ARG A 217 8.64 16.86 10.28
N PHE A 218 9.58 17.26 9.44
CA PHE A 218 10.60 18.23 9.85
C PHE A 218 10.01 19.56 10.32
N SER A 219 8.84 19.99 9.82
CA SER A 219 8.09 21.14 10.36
C SER A 219 7.77 20.99 11.85
N ASP A 220 7.32 19.81 12.26
CA ASP A 220 6.92 19.53 13.65
C ASP A 220 8.15 19.56 14.58
N ILE A 221 9.33 19.25 14.02
CA ILE A 221 10.60 19.30 14.73
C ILE A 221 11.04 20.75 14.96
N VAL A 222 10.83 21.65 13.98
CA VAL A 222 11.12 23.08 14.16
C VAL A 222 10.40 23.63 15.38
N GLU A 223 9.09 23.37 15.45
CA GLU A 223 8.24 23.77 16.57
C GLU A 223 8.77 23.21 17.89
N MET A 224 9.13 21.93 17.90
CA MET A 224 9.59 21.26 19.12
C MET A 224 10.99 21.68 19.60
N ILE A 225 11.88 22.08 18.68
CA ILE A 225 13.23 22.55 19.04
C ILE A 225 13.17 23.99 19.61
N GLY A 226 12.04 24.67 19.48
CA GLY A 226 11.80 25.99 20.07
C GLY A 226 12.19 27.17 19.17
N TYR A 227 12.33 26.94 17.86
CA TYR A 227 12.61 27.99 16.85
C TYR A 227 11.34 28.61 16.26
N ALA A 228 10.16 28.38 16.88
CA ALA A 228 8.86 28.83 16.38
C ALA A 228 8.26 30.03 17.14
N ASP A 229 8.84 30.41 18.30
CA ASP A 229 8.22 31.38 19.21
C ASP A 229 8.76 32.83 19.08
N ASP A 230 9.91 33.03 18.43
CA ASP A 230 10.50 34.34 18.20
C ASP A 230 10.40 34.74 16.72
N GLU A 231 9.63 35.79 16.40
CA GLU A 231 9.34 36.26 15.02
C GLU A 231 10.60 36.67 14.21
N ASP A 232 11.76 36.80 14.87
CA ASP A 232 13.05 37.19 14.29
C ASP A 232 14.06 36.03 14.18
N GLU A 233 13.70 34.79 14.56
CA GLU A 233 14.61 33.64 14.49
C GLU A 233 14.59 32.93 13.12
N ASP A 234 15.78 32.63 12.60
CA ASP A 234 15.96 31.87 11.36
C ASP A 234 15.39 30.45 11.51
N ILE A 235 14.52 30.04 10.60
CA ILE A 235 13.97 28.67 10.58
C ILE A 235 15.10 27.68 10.26
N PRO A 236 15.33 26.64 11.09
CA PRO A 236 16.41 25.67 10.86
C PRO A 236 16.17 24.87 9.58
N GLU A 237 17.15 24.86 8.71
CA GLU A 237 17.17 24.00 7.53
C GLU A 237 17.88 22.68 7.88
N PHE A 238 17.20 21.55 7.68
CA PHE A 238 17.69 20.23 8.08
C PHE A 238 18.42 19.53 6.93
N TRP A 239 19.58 19.00 7.23
CA TRP A 239 20.44 18.28 6.30
C TRP A 239 20.77 16.91 6.86
N ILE A 240 20.64 15.89 6.01
CA ILE A 240 21.03 14.52 6.36
C ILE A 240 22.14 14.05 5.44
N LYS A 241 22.96 13.15 5.96
CA LYS A 241 24.04 12.51 5.23
C LYS A 241 23.51 11.28 4.51
N THR A 242 23.72 11.18 3.21
CA THR A 242 23.30 10.06 2.35
C THR A 242 24.48 9.56 1.49
N LEU A 243 24.31 8.41 0.83
CA LEU A 243 25.29 7.85 -0.11
C LEU A 243 24.76 7.99 -1.53
N ASP A 244 25.43 8.80 -2.34
CA ASP A 244 25.14 8.92 -3.76
C ASP A 244 26.44 9.19 -4.56
N PRO A 245 27.13 8.12 -5.02
CA PRO A 245 28.34 8.25 -5.81
C PRO A 245 28.15 8.99 -7.14
N SER A 246 26.92 9.11 -7.65
CA SER A 246 26.66 9.87 -8.88
C SER A 246 26.76 11.39 -8.66
N ARG A 247 26.52 11.84 -7.42
CA ARG A 247 26.57 13.25 -7.01
C ARG A 247 27.86 13.62 -6.27
N ASN A 248 28.68 12.63 -5.95
CA ASN A 248 30.03 12.81 -5.41
C ASN A 248 31.00 11.87 -6.13
N SER A 249 31.59 12.39 -7.21
CA SER A 249 32.63 11.70 -7.97
C SER A 249 34.05 11.94 -7.42
N VAL A 250 34.18 12.84 -6.44
CA VAL A 250 35.46 13.35 -5.96
C VAL A 250 36.03 12.52 -4.83
N THR A 251 35.19 12.05 -3.90
CA THR A 251 35.62 11.24 -2.76
C THR A 251 35.27 9.76 -2.95
N LYS A 252 36.04 8.88 -2.30
CA LYS A 252 35.77 7.44 -2.31
C LYS A 252 34.56 7.07 -1.47
N SER A 253 34.18 7.92 -0.52
CA SER A 253 33.05 7.69 0.38
C SER A 253 31.72 7.77 -0.36
N GLY A 254 31.64 8.58 -1.44
CA GLY A 254 30.38 8.83 -2.16
C GLY A 254 29.33 9.54 -1.29
N GLU A 255 29.76 10.14 -0.18
CA GLU A 255 28.87 10.79 0.78
C GLU A 255 28.40 12.14 0.25
N VAL A 256 27.11 12.40 0.38
CA VAL A 256 26.52 13.70 0.05
C VAL A 256 25.58 14.13 1.17
N TRP A 257 25.29 15.42 1.21
CA TRP A 257 24.31 15.99 2.13
C TRP A 257 23.07 16.44 1.37
N GLU A 258 21.91 16.01 1.86
CA GLU A 258 20.61 16.25 1.25
C GLU A 258 19.76 17.11 2.17
N LEU A 259 19.35 18.28 1.68
CA LEU A 259 18.38 19.13 2.34
C LEU A 259 17.05 18.37 2.45
N GLN A 260 16.49 18.35 3.66
CA GLN A 260 15.20 17.75 3.92
C GLN A 260 14.10 18.81 3.87
N PRO A 261 13.13 18.69 2.93
CA PRO A 261 11.98 19.57 2.90
C PRO A 261 11.17 19.48 4.19
N MET A 262 10.63 20.60 4.66
CA MET A 262 9.81 20.65 5.90
C MET A 262 8.63 19.69 5.90
N ARG A 263 8.07 19.38 4.72
CA ARG A 263 6.95 18.44 4.55
C ARG A 263 7.34 16.96 4.62
N CYS A 264 8.63 16.63 4.50
CA CYS A 264 9.12 15.27 4.52
C CYS A 264 9.02 14.69 5.93
N ARG A 265 8.71 13.39 6.02
CA ARG A 265 8.63 12.68 7.30
C ARG A 265 10.00 12.17 7.70
N LEU A 266 10.23 12.03 9.00
CA LEU A 266 11.46 11.45 9.55
C LEU A 266 11.75 10.07 9.00
N ARG A 267 10.73 9.21 8.84
CA ARG A 267 10.89 7.87 8.24
C ARG A 267 11.56 7.88 6.86
N ASP A 268 11.23 8.86 6.02
CA ASP A 268 11.73 8.92 4.65
C ASP A 268 13.22 9.32 4.66
N ALA A 269 13.60 10.20 5.59
CA ALA A 269 14.97 10.60 5.82
C ALA A 269 15.82 9.44 6.36
N ILE A 270 15.30 8.65 7.32
CA ILE A 270 15.99 7.49 7.91
C ILE A 270 16.36 6.47 6.84
N GLN A 271 15.45 6.16 5.92
CA GLN A 271 15.68 5.16 4.87
C GLN A 271 16.81 5.55 3.92
N LYS A 272 17.05 6.85 3.73
CA LYS A 272 18.11 7.37 2.87
C LYS A 272 19.43 7.60 3.61
N ALA A 273 19.37 7.74 4.93
CA ALA A 273 20.50 8.20 5.74
C ALA A 273 21.59 7.14 5.89
N THR A 274 22.84 7.55 5.68
CA THR A 274 24.00 6.69 5.85
C THR A 274 24.30 6.44 7.32
N GLY A 275 24.53 5.18 7.68
CA GLY A 275 24.89 4.79 9.04
C GLY A 275 23.74 4.87 10.05
N SER A 276 22.50 5.02 9.59
CA SER A 276 21.33 4.82 10.44
C SER A 276 21.12 3.34 10.72
N ASP A 277 20.80 3.01 11.97
CA ASP A 277 20.37 1.68 12.41
C ASP A 277 18.84 1.50 12.33
N GLY A 278 18.14 2.43 11.67
CA GLY A 278 16.67 2.48 11.58
C GLY A 278 15.97 2.98 12.85
N LYS A 279 16.71 3.20 13.94
CA LYS A 279 16.19 3.70 15.24
C LYS A 279 16.80 5.03 15.65
N SER A 280 17.89 5.42 14.99
CA SER A 280 18.59 6.68 15.22
C SER A 280 18.90 7.39 13.91
N LEU A 281 18.80 8.71 13.92
CA LEU A 281 19.13 9.58 12.79
C LEU A 281 19.94 10.77 13.28
N LYS A 282 21.10 11.01 12.66
CA LYS A 282 21.87 12.23 12.87
C LYS A 282 21.46 13.25 11.81
N VAL A 283 21.05 14.43 12.25
CA VAL A 283 20.63 15.54 11.39
C VAL A 283 21.52 16.74 11.69
N SER A 284 22.02 17.37 10.64
CA SER A 284 22.71 18.64 10.75
C SER A 284 21.74 19.78 10.44
N ILE A 285 21.82 20.87 11.18
CA ILE A 285 21.01 22.08 10.92
C ILE A 285 21.90 23.24 10.50
N VAL A 286 21.33 24.08 9.64
CA VAL A 286 21.84 25.40 9.30
C VAL A 286 20.78 26.43 9.71
N LEU A 287 21.19 27.41 10.50
CA LEU A 287 20.37 28.57 10.91
C LEU A 287 20.97 29.81 10.25
N GLN A 288 20.55 30.11 9.02
CA GLN A 288 21.03 31.27 8.26
C GLN A 288 19.92 31.86 7.39
N SER A 289 19.70 33.18 7.51
CA SER A 289 18.81 33.97 6.63
C SER A 289 19.32 34.15 5.20
N GLN A 290 20.62 33.98 4.96
CA GLN A 290 21.24 34.23 3.66
C GLN A 290 21.28 32.95 2.81
N ASP A 291 21.38 33.11 1.49
CA ASP A 291 21.59 31.95 0.62
C ASP A 291 22.99 31.39 0.82
N TYR A 292 23.09 30.07 0.88
CA TYR A 292 24.32 29.35 1.15
C TYR A 292 24.39 28.07 0.31
N ILE A 293 25.54 27.42 0.31
CA ILE A 293 25.72 26.02 -0.12
C ILE A 293 26.38 25.22 0.99
N ILE A 294 26.28 23.90 0.92
CA ILE A 294 27.07 23.01 1.77
C ILE A 294 28.32 22.55 1.01
N ALA A 295 29.48 22.71 1.64
CA ALA A 295 30.73 22.17 1.16
C ALA A 295 31.08 20.90 1.95
N LEU A 296 31.49 19.85 1.23
CA LEU A 296 32.17 18.68 1.81
C LEU A 296 33.64 19.05 2.00
N VAL A 297 34.10 19.05 3.25
CA VAL A 297 35.45 19.47 3.64
C VAL A 297 36.22 18.25 4.11
N LYS A 298 37.37 17.99 3.50
CA LYS A 298 38.31 16.98 3.95
C LYS A 298 39.46 17.65 4.68
N ASP A 299 39.57 17.36 5.97
CA ASP A 299 40.72 17.73 6.82
C ASP A 299 41.46 16.45 7.22
N ASP A 300 42.69 16.30 6.72
CA ASP A 300 43.49 15.08 6.81
C ASP A 300 42.72 13.82 6.32
N THR A 301 42.28 12.96 7.25
CA THR A 301 41.50 11.74 6.95
C THR A 301 40.01 11.89 7.25
N LEU A 302 39.57 13.04 7.76
CA LEU A 302 38.20 13.27 8.21
C LEU A 302 37.43 14.12 7.20
N GLU A 303 36.32 13.56 6.70
CA GLU A 303 35.34 14.28 5.89
C GLU A 303 34.24 14.83 6.82
N HIS A 304 34.01 16.14 6.75
CA HIS A 304 32.96 16.85 7.46
C HIS A 304 32.30 17.88 6.54
N THR A 305 31.29 18.59 7.02
CA THR A 305 30.59 19.60 6.24
C THR A 305 30.63 20.97 6.86
N ARG A 306 30.51 21.98 6.00
CA ARG A 306 30.42 23.38 6.41
C ARG A 306 29.47 24.14 5.49
N SER A 307 28.69 25.06 6.05
CA SER A 307 27.92 25.98 5.22
C SER A 307 28.83 27.09 4.67
N ILE A 308 28.57 27.52 3.44
CA ILE A 308 29.30 28.56 2.73
C ILE A 308 28.28 29.55 2.20
N GLU A 309 28.30 30.79 2.72
CA GLU A 309 27.39 31.84 2.29
C GLU A 309 27.67 32.24 0.84
N LEU A 310 26.60 32.48 0.07
CA LEU A 310 26.65 32.96 -1.29
C LEU A 310 26.32 34.45 -1.34
N GLU A 311 27.16 35.23 -2.01
CA GLU A 311 26.86 36.63 -2.24
C GLU A 311 25.77 36.83 -3.31
N SER A 312 24.93 37.85 -3.13
CA SER A 312 23.92 38.26 -4.11
C SER A 312 24.53 38.95 -5.34
N LYS A 313 25.73 39.50 -5.21
CA LYS A 313 26.52 40.14 -6.28
C LYS A 313 27.71 39.26 -6.64
N LYS A 314 28.62 39.77 -7.47
CA LYS A 314 29.86 39.06 -7.80
C LYS A 314 30.71 38.88 -6.54
N GLY A 315 30.67 37.67 -5.99
CA GLY A 315 31.45 37.29 -4.82
C GLY A 315 32.93 37.12 -5.13
N PRO A 316 33.75 36.99 -4.08
CA PRO A 316 35.16 36.62 -4.20
C PRO A 316 35.33 35.24 -4.86
N LEU A 317 36.54 34.98 -5.35
CA LEU A 317 36.89 33.65 -5.86
C LEU A 317 36.82 32.63 -4.73
N ALA A 318 36.34 31.42 -5.03
CA ALA A 318 36.11 30.38 -4.02
C ALA A 318 37.32 30.13 -3.14
N LYS A 319 38.52 29.97 -3.73
CA LYS A 319 39.74 29.74 -2.95
C LYS A 319 40.09 30.91 -2.02
N GLN A 320 39.86 32.15 -2.46
CA GLN A 320 40.13 33.35 -1.64
C GLN A 320 39.16 33.42 -0.46
N TYR A 321 37.87 33.20 -0.71
CA TYR A 321 36.86 33.19 0.34
C TYR A 321 37.11 32.08 1.36
N LEU A 322 37.32 30.85 0.88
CA LEU A 322 37.55 29.68 1.74
C LEU A 322 38.81 29.86 2.60
N ALA A 323 39.86 30.50 2.08
CA ALA A 323 41.04 30.83 2.89
C ALA A 323 40.71 31.78 4.07
N THR A 324 39.68 32.64 3.95
CA THR A 324 39.22 33.48 5.07
C THR A 324 38.40 32.72 6.10
N LYS A 325 37.73 31.64 5.71
CA LYS A 325 36.92 30.77 6.58
C LYS A 325 37.77 29.70 7.28
N PHE A 326 38.79 29.17 6.61
CA PHE A 326 39.71 28.15 7.15
C PHE A 326 41.07 28.77 7.52
N ARG A 327 41.08 29.79 8.38
CA ARG A 327 42.29 30.62 8.64
C ARG A 327 43.52 29.86 9.14
N ASN A 328 43.34 28.69 9.74
CA ASN A 328 44.41 27.89 10.34
C ASN A 328 44.91 26.75 9.44
N LYS A 329 44.39 26.65 8.21
CA LYS A 329 44.70 25.57 7.27
C LYS A 329 44.92 26.16 5.88
N SER A 330 45.75 25.50 5.07
CA SER A 330 45.92 25.89 3.67
C SER A 330 44.86 25.21 2.79
N ILE A 331 44.35 25.91 1.78
CA ILE A 331 43.41 25.33 0.82
C ILE A 331 44.21 24.57 -0.24
N GLY A 332 44.19 23.24 -0.16
CA GLY A 332 44.83 22.36 -1.13
C GLY A 332 44.09 22.35 -2.47
N ARG A 333 42.78 22.05 -2.44
CA ARG A 333 41.95 21.91 -3.64
C ARG A 333 40.50 22.36 -3.38
N VAL A 334 39.87 22.94 -4.41
CA VAL A 334 38.44 23.30 -4.41
C VAL A 334 37.82 22.83 -5.72
N CYS A 335 36.84 21.94 -5.65
CA CYS A 335 36.20 21.37 -6.83
C CYS A 335 34.69 21.33 -6.70
N ASN A 336 34.00 21.28 -7.85
CA ASN A 336 32.61 20.87 -7.88
C ASN A 336 32.50 19.40 -7.44
N LEU A 337 31.54 19.11 -6.57
CA LEU A 337 31.38 17.79 -5.95
C LEU A 337 30.91 16.72 -6.96
N GLU A 338 30.05 17.12 -7.91
CA GLU A 338 29.42 16.21 -8.86
C GLU A 338 30.40 15.71 -9.93
N ASP A 339 31.16 16.60 -10.57
CA ASP A 339 32.02 16.28 -11.72
C ASP A 339 33.54 16.38 -11.43
N GLY A 340 33.91 16.88 -10.25
CA GLY A 340 35.30 17.07 -9.85
C GLY A 340 36.05 18.19 -10.56
N SER A 341 35.38 19.01 -11.36
CA SER A 341 35.97 20.15 -12.06
C SER A 341 36.52 21.19 -11.09
N ASP A 342 37.58 21.90 -11.48
CA ASP A 342 38.20 22.94 -10.65
C ASP A 342 37.24 24.12 -10.44
N ALA A 343 36.95 24.41 -9.17
CA ALA A 343 36.07 25.50 -8.76
C ALA A 343 36.84 26.62 -8.02
N ALA A 344 38.16 26.49 -7.83
CA ALA A 344 38.96 27.42 -7.03
C ALA A 344 38.86 28.88 -7.50
N ASN A 345 38.76 29.09 -8.81
CA ASN A 345 38.71 30.40 -9.46
C ASN A 345 37.29 30.80 -9.90
N LEU A 346 36.26 30.08 -9.45
CA LEU A 346 34.87 30.48 -9.69
C LEU A 346 34.43 31.48 -8.61
N PRO A 347 33.68 32.54 -8.97
CA PRO A 347 33.03 33.41 -7.98
C PRO A 347 32.01 32.62 -7.15
N LEU A 348 32.04 32.76 -5.82
CA LEU A 348 31.01 32.21 -4.92
C LEU A 348 29.78 33.12 -4.90
N ASP A 349 28.92 32.96 -5.91
CA ASP A 349 27.66 33.69 -6.01
C ASP A 349 26.54 32.85 -6.63
N LYS A 350 25.30 33.32 -6.47
CA LYS A 350 24.08 32.61 -6.91
C LYS A 350 23.99 32.34 -8.42
N ARG A 351 24.84 32.97 -9.24
CA ARG A 351 24.87 32.74 -10.70
C ARG A 351 25.70 31.52 -11.06
N ARG A 352 26.57 31.08 -10.15
CA ARG A 352 27.48 29.95 -10.33
C ARG A 352 27.11 28.76 -9.47
N PHE A 353 26.56 29.01 -8.29
CA PHE A 353 26.17 27.97 -7.34
C PHE A 353 24.68 28.11 -7.02
N GLU A 354 23.96 27.01 -7.16
CA GLU A 354 22.56 26.95 -6.77
C GLU A 354 22.46 26.96 -5.23
N PRO A 355 21.69 27.87 -4.63
CA PRO A 355 21.51 27.89 -3.17
C PRO A 355 20.95 26.59 -2.62
N ARG A 356 21.30 26.27 -1.37
CA ARG A 356 20.83 25.09 -0.62
C ARG A 356 21.12 23.78 -1.34
N THR A 357 22.30 23.70 -1.95
CA THR A 357 22.84 22.48 -2.56
C THR A 357 24.16 22.07 -1.90
N ASN A 358 24.53 20.80 -2.02
CA ASN A 358 25.86 20.31 -1.64
C ASN A 358 26.76 20.30 -2.87
N ALA A 359 27.32 21.47 -3.21
CA ALA A 359 27.93 21.70 -4.52
C ALA A 359 29.46 21.58 -4.55
N LEU A 360 30.14 21.77 -3.41
CA LEU A 360 31.60 21.89 -3.38
C LEU A 360 32.27 20.80 -2.55
N TYR A 361 33.46 20.41 -3.01
CA TYR A 361 34.46 19.70 -2.25
C TYR A 361 35.66 20.60 -1.97
N VAL A 362 36.12 20.63 -0.73
CA VAL A 362 37.27 21.43 -0.27
C VAL A 362 38.25 20.51 0.44
N GLU A 363 39.47 20.41 -0.08
CA GLU A 363 40.56 19.68 0.56
C GLU A 363 41.48 20.67 1.28
N LEU A 364 41.61 20.50 2.59
CA LEU A 364 42.53 21.25 3.41
C LEU A 364 43.89 20.54 3.44
N ALA A 365 44.97 21.31 3.34
CA ALA A 365 46.31 20.82 3.50
C ALA A 365 46.89 21.34 4.82
N SER A 366 47.51 20.42 5.57
CA SER A 366 48.29 20.74 6.75
C SER A 366 49.45 21.66 6.36
N THR A 367 49.54 22.81 7.04
CA THR A 367 50.54 23.86 6.81
C THR A 367 51.96 23.41 7.10
#